data_AF-A0A7S1RQL8-F1
#
_entry.id   AF-A0A7S1RQL8-F1
#
_cell.length_a   1.000
_cell.length_b   1.000
_cell.length_c   1.000
_cell.angle_alpha   90.00
_cell.angle_beta   90.00
_cell.angle_gamma   90.00
#
_symmetry.space_group_name_H-M   'P 1'
#
loop_
_entity.id
_entity.type
_entity.pdbx_description
1 polymer ?
#
loop_
_entity_poly.entity_id
_entity_poly.type
_entity_poly.pdbx_seq_one_letter_code
_entity_poly.pdbx_strand_id
1 'polypeptide(L)'
;GKPFADSHSLTIHDGVAFLPSRDDKIFPPHSGNNKVVAVRIADGSLLWERLIADLSQPRGYFAVLWNFSPALRGDGTMLFSTPSARAYRLNMSTGEIIWQASFDEPGNFMGC
;
A
#
# COMPACT_ATOMS: atom_id res chain seq x y z
N GLY A 1 11.74 -21.40 2.53
CA GLY A 1 10.56 -20.85 3.22
C GLY A 1 9.48 -20.60 2.20
N LYS A 2 8.22 -20.94 2.49
CA LYS A 2 7.12 -20.63 1.57
C LYS A 2 6.98 -19.10 1.46
N PRO A 3 6.94 -18.50 0.26
CA PRO A 3 6.49 -17.13 0.13
C PRO A 3 4.99 -17.12 0.46
N PHE A 4 4.61 -16.39 1.50
CA PHE A 4 3.21 -16.08 1.74
C PHE A 4 2.81 -15.08 0.65
N ALA A 5 1.97 -15.53 -0.27
CA ALA A 5 1.41 -14.75 -1.35
C ALA A 5 0.08 -14.17 -0.87
N ASP A 6 0.12 -12.94 -0.36
CA ASP A 6 -1.09 -12.13 -0.10
C ASP A 6 -1.71 -11.69 -1.43
N SER A 7 -2.93 -11.14 -1.46
CA SER A 7 -3.60 -10.78 -2.73
C SER A 7 -2.70 -9.91 -3.62
N HIS A 8 -2.18 -10.51 -4.68
CA HIS A 8 -1.34 -9.87 -5.67
C HIS A 8 -2.23 -9.22 -6.73
N SER A 9 -3.05 -8.25 -6.35
CA SER A 9 -3.64 -7.41 -7.39
C SER A 9 -2.51 -6.54 -7.96
N LEU A 10 -2.31 -6.69 -9.27
CA LEU A 10 -1.48 -5.83 -10.07
C LEU A 10 -2.41 -4.84 -10.75
N THR A 11 -2.08 -3.56 -10.67
CA THR A 11 -2.81 -2.53 -11.42
C THR A 11 -1.86 -1.88 -12.42
N ILE A 12 -2.28 -1.75 -13.68
CA ILE A 12 -1.48 -1.14 -14.74
C ILE A 12 -2.17 0.13 -15.23
N HIS A 13 -1.38 1.19 -15.42
CA HIS A 13 -1.83 2.45 -16.02
C HIS A 13 -0.67 3.16 -16.69
N ASP A 14 -0.87 3.64 -17.92
CA ASP A 14 0.09 4.47 -18.66
C ASP A 14 1.55 3.95 -18.66
N GLY A 15 1.71 2.64 -18.85
CA GLY A 15 3.03 2.01 -18.91
C GLY A 15 3.67 1.74 -17.53
N VAL A 16 2.93 1.93 -16.45
CA VAL A 16 3.37 1.70 -15.07
C VAL A 16 2.53 0.61 -14.43
N ALA A 17 3.20 -0.32 -13.76
CA ALA A 17 2.63 -1.35 -12.92
C ALA A 17 2.75 -0.96 -11.45
N PHE A 18 1.64 -1.00 -10.72
CA PHE A 18 1.56 -0.78 -9.28
C PHE A 18 1.22 -2.08 -8.58
N LEU A 19 2.06 -2.48 -7.62
CA LEU A 19 1.92 -3.73 -6.90
C LEU A 19 2.17 -3.54 -5.39
N PRO A 20 1.44 -4.27 -4.54
CA PRO A 20 1.78 -4.35 -3.12
C PRO A 20 3.03 -5.21 -2.97
N SER A 21 3.92 -4.82 -2.06
CA SER A 21 5.13 -5.55 -1.74
C SER A 21 5.44 -5.43 -0.25
N ARG A 22 6.39 -6.22 0.20
CA ARG A 22 6.83 -6.32 1.58
C ARG A 22 8.20 -5.68 1.76
N ASP A 23 8.37 -4.93 2.83
CA ASP A 23 9.66 -4.53 3.37
C ASP A 23 10.02 -5.40 4.57
N ASP A 24 10.91 -6.37 4.35
CA ASP A 24 11.36 -7.33 5.36
C ASP A 24 12.20 -6.72 6.48
N LYS A 25 12.70 -5.49 6.33
CA LYS A 25 13.58 -4.86 7.33
C LYS A 25 12.79 -4.29 8.50
N ILE A 26 11.52 -4.01 8.27
CA ILE A 26 10.68 -3.18 9.17
C ILE A 26 9.70 -4.04 9.97
N PHE A 27 9.42 -5.25 9.50
CA PHE A 27 8.30 -6.05 9.97
C PHE A 27 8.72 -7.44 10.45
N PRO A 28 8.14 -7.97 11.54
CA PRO A 28 8.39 -9.34 11.96
C PRO A 28 8.07 -10.34 10.83
N PRO A 29 8.76 -11.49 10.77
CA PRO A 29 8.37 -12.57 9.86
C PRO A 29 6.87 -12.88 10.03
N HIS A 30 6.15 -13.08 8.91
CA HIS A 30 4.70 -13.38 8.81
C HIS A 30 3.70 -12.21 8.81
N SER A 31 4.15 -10.97 8.72
CA SER A 31 3.30 -9.80 8.43
C SER A 31 3.08 -9.61 6.93
N GLY A 32 1.94 -9.01 6.53
CA GLY A 32 1.60 -8.85 5.12
C GLY A 32 2.37 -7.75 4.39
N ASN A 33 2.04 -7.55 3.11
CA ASN A 33 2.55 -6.42 2.32
C ASN A 33 2.30 -5.07 3.00
N ASN A 34 3.24 -4.15 2.90
CA ASN A 34 3.23 -2.86 3.62
C ASN A 34 3.72 -1.68 2.78
N LYS A 35 4.13 -1.93 1.53
CA LYS A 35 4.50 -0.90 0.57
C LYS A 35 3.80 -1.07 -0.76
N VAL A 36 3.59 0.04 -1.44
CA VAL A 36 3.24 0.07 -2.86
C VAL A 36 4.51 0.30 -3.65
N VAL A 37 4.70 -0.45 -4.74
CA VAL A 37 5.83 -0.33 -5.63
C VAL A 37 5.33 0.00 -7.03
N ALA A 38 5.95 0.97 -7.69
CA ALA A 38 5.72 1.30 -9.09
C ALA A 38 6.92 0.88 -9.93
N VAL A 39 6.64 0.14 -11.00
CA VAL A 39 7.65 -0.29 -11.97
C VAL A 39 7.21 0.05 -13.39
N ARG A 40 8.17 0.35 -14.27
CA ARG A 40 7.88 0.50 -15.70
C ARG A 40 7.60 -0.87 -16.31
N ILE A 41 6.51 -1.01 -17.06
CA ILE A 41 6.15 -2.32 -17.66
C ILE A 41 7.09 -2.73 -18.78
N ALA A 42 7.76 -1.78 -19.43
CA ALA A 42 8.63 -2.04 -20.57
C ALA A 42 9.92 -2.79 -20.21
N ASP A 43 10.46 -2.57 -19.00
CA ASP A 43 11.77 -3.08 -18.60
C ASP A 43 11.82 -3.58 -17.13
N GLY A 44 10.74 -3.42 -16.36
CA GLY A 44 10.68 -3.79 -14.95
C GLY A 44 11.46 -2.87 -14.01
N SER A 45 11.99 -1.75 -14.49
CA SER A 45 12.74 -0.82 -13.65
C SER A 45 11.86 -0.17 -12.58
N LEU A 46 12.40 -0.08 -11.38
CA LEU A 46 11.77 0.59 -10.24
C LEU A 46 11.67 2.08 -10.52
N LEU A 47 10.45 2.62 -10.39
CA LEU A 47 10.20 4.07 -10.44
C LEU A 47 10.19 4.66 -9.03
N TRP A 48 9.42 4.04 -8.14
CA TRP A 48 9.35 4.40 -6.73
C TRP A 48 8.82 3.26 -5.88
N GLU A 49 9.08 3.34 -4.59
CA GLU A 49 8.43 2.53 -3.56
C GLU A 49 7.94 3.44 -2.43
N ARG A 50 6.78 3.10 -1.87
CA ARG A 50 6.17 3.86 -0.78
C ARG A 50 5.69 2.93 0.31
N LEU A 51 6.31 3.05 1.49
CA LEU A 51 5.77 2.48 2.72
C LEU A 51 4.43 3.15 3.07
N ILE A 52 3.42 2.34 3.36
CA ILE A 52 2.12 2.81 3.80
C ILE A 52 2.11 2.77 5.32
N ALA A 53 2.47 3.89 5.94
CA ALA A 53 2.46 4.03 7.39
C ALA A 53 1.06 4.41 7.91
N ASP A 54 0.74 3.94 9.11
CA ASP A 54 -0.38 4.44 9.89
C ASP A 54 0.12 5.60 10.77
N LEU A 55 -0.26 6.83 10.41
CA LEU A 55 0.16 8.02 11.17
C LEU A 55 -0.72 8.33 12.39
N SER A 56 -1.83 7.61 12.61
CA SER A 56 -2.66 7.82 13.79
C SER A 56 -2.25 6.95 14.98
N GLN A 57 -1.32 6.01 14.78
CA GLN A 57 -0.79 5.15 15.83
C GLN A 57 0.54 5.68 16.38
N PRO A 58 0.79 5.61 17.71
CA PRO A 58 2.08 5.96 18.27
C PRO A 58 3.15 4.98 17.75
N ARG A 59 4.07 5.50 16.93
CA ARG A 59 5.29 4.86 16.40
C ARG A 59 5.08 3.53 15.65
N GLY A 60 5.15 3.62 14.32
CA GLY A 60 5.63 2.52 13.48
C GLY A 60 4.65 1.39 13.23
N TYR A 61 3.35 1.62 13.47
CA TYR A 61 2.35 0.76 12.84
C TYR A 61 2.31 1.10 11.36
N PHE A 62 2.44 0.09 10.50
CA PHE A 62 2.24 0.26 9.07
C PHE A 62 0.99 -0.48 8.66
N ALA A 63 0.33 0.04 7.64
CA ALA A 63 -0.89 -0.53 7.15
C ALA A 63 -0.57 -1.80 6.34
N VAL A 64 -1.28 -2.87 6.64
CA VAL A 64 -1.18 -4.12 5.90
C VAL A 64 -2.03 -4.02 4.63
N LEU A 65 -1.47 -4.41 3.49
CA LEU A 65 -2.06 -4.30 2.15
C LEU A 65 -2.58 -5.64 1.64
N TRP A 66 -3.19 -6.46 2.50
CA TRP A 66 -3.65 -7.82 2.14
C TRP A 66 -4.62 -7.88 0.96
N ASN A 67 -5.41 -6.83 0.76
CA ASN A 67 -6.39 -6.71 -0.33
C ASN A 67 -6.17 -5.42 -1.11
N PHE A 68 -4.91 -5.14 -1.47
CA PHE A 68 -4.61 -4.00 -2.34
C PHE A 68 -5.44 -4.12 -3.61
N SER A 69 -6.30 -3.15 -3.89
CA SER A 69 -7.15 -3.10 -5.09
C SER A 69 -7.44 -1.63 -5.40
N PRO A 70 -6.44 -0.89 -5.92
CA PRO A 70 -6.56 0.55 -6.06
C PRO A 70 -7.57 0.93 -7.14
N ALA A 71 -8.43 1.89 -6.83
CA ALA A 71 -9.21 2.61 -7.82
C ALA A 71 -8.34 3.72 -8.42
N LEU A 72 -8.18 3.68 -9.74
CA LEU A 72 -7.45 4.72 -10.46
C LEU A 72 -8.39 5.84 -10.89
N ARG A 73 -7.93 7.07 -10.70
CA ARG A 73 -8.61 8.26 -11.19
C ARG A 73 -7.76 8.84 -12.33
N GLY A 74 -8.42 9.28 -13.40
CA GLY A 74 -7.74 9.92 -14.55
C GLY A 74 -7.06 11.26 -14.23
N ASP A 75 -6.97 11.65 -12.95
CA ASP A 75 -6.27 12.83 -12.45
C ASP A 75 -4.85 12.52 -11.95
N GLY A 76 -4.31 11.35 -12.30
CA GLY A 76 -2.97 10.94 -11.90
C GLY A 76 -2.87 10.42 -10.46
N THR A 77 -4.00 10.08 -9.84
CA THR A 77 -4.04 9.56 -8.47
C THR A 77 -4.66 8.16 -8.36
N MET A 78 -4.27 7.44 -7.32
CA MET A 78 -4.87 6.16 -6.94
C MET A 78 -5.46 6.25 -5.53
N LEU A 79 -6.56 5.54 -5.31
CA LEU A 79 -7.24 5.41 -4.03
C LEU A 79 -7.31 3.93 -3.65
N PHE A 80 -6.93 3.58 -2.44
CA PHE A 80 -7.12 2.23 -1.92
C PHE A 80 -7.40 2.25 -0.42
N SER A 81 -7.94 1.14 0.08
CA SER A 81 -8.17 0.95 1.51
C SER A 81 -7.35 -0.20 2.07
N THR A 82 -7.22 -0.22 3.38
CA THR A 82 -6.57 -1.31 4.12
C THR A 82 -7.56 -2.01 5.04
N PRO A 83 -7.27 -3.22 5.53
CA PRO A 83 -8.15 -3.95 6.45
C PRO A 83 -8.42 -3.18 7.75
N SER A 84 -7.51 -2.29 8.16
CA SER A 84 -7.60 -1.46 9.38
C SER A 84 -8.52 -0.24 9.22
N ALA A 85 -9.57 -0.32 8.40
CA ALA A 85 -10.50 0.77 8.14
C ALA A 85 -9.84 2.11 7.76
N ARG A 86 -8.79 2.06 6.91
CA ARG A 86 -8.10 3.25 6.38
C ARG A 86 -8.27 3.37 4.90
N ALA A 87 -8.25 4.62 4.43
CA ALA A 87 -8.16 4.95 3.02
C ALA A 87 -6.95 5.85 2.75
N TYR A 88 -6.29 5.59 1.63
CA TYR A 88 -5.10 6.31 1.19
C TYR A 88 -5.29 6.78 -0.25
N ARG A 89 -4.97 8.06 -0.49
CA ARG A 89 -4.85 8.60 -1.84
C ARG A 89 -3.39 8.92 -2.13
N LEU A 90 -2.86 8.36 -3.21
CA LEU A 90 -1.47 8.57 -3.63
C LEU A 90 -1.41 9.24 -4.99
N ASN A 91 -0.36 10.02 -5.20
CA ASN A 91 0.08 10.45 -6.53
C ASN A 91 0.76 9.26 -7.24
N MET A 92 0.32 8.93 -8.45
CA MET A 92 0.83 7.77 -9.19
C MET A 92 2.25 7.96 -9.73
N SER A 93 2.69 9.19 -10.00
CA SER A 93 4.03 9.44 -10.56
C SER A 93 5.11 9.51 -9.48
N THR A 94 4.78 10.01 -8.29
CA THR A 94 5.75 10.20 -7.19
C THR A 94 5.61 9.18 -6.05
N GLY A 95 4.48 8.47 -5.99
CA GLY A 95 4.14 7.61 -4.87
C GLY A 95 3.88 8.38 -3.56
N GLU A 96 3.75 9.71 -3.60
CA GLU A 96 3.47 10.51 -2.42
C GLU A 96 2.04 10.32 -1.93
N ILE A 97 1.87 10.22 -0.62
CA ILE A 97 0.54 10.19 0.01
C ILE A 97 -0.01 11.62 -0.02
N ILE A 98 -1.09 11.82 -0.77
CA ILE A 98 -1.81 13.10 -0.86
C ILE A 98 -2.64 13.30 0.40
N TRP A 99 -3.36 12.27 0.82
CA TRP A 99 -4.06 12.24 2.10
C TRP A 99 -4.27 10.80 2.57
N GLN A 100 -4.55 10.66 3.87
CA GLN A 100 -5.06 9.44 4.46
C GLN A 100 -6.25 9.75 5.38
N ALA A 101 -7.16 8.80 5.53
CA ALA A 101 -8.26 8.86 6.48
C ALA A 101 -8.31 7.55 7.27
N SER A 102 -8.64 7.65 8.56
CA SER A 102 -8.99 6.52 9.42
C SER A 102 -10.46 6.65 9.79
N PHE A 103 -11.14 5.51 9.80
CA PHE A 103 -12.55 5.38 10.15
C PHE A 103 -12.74 4.47 11.36
N ASP A 104 -11.69 4.30 12.17
CA ASP A 104 -11.74 3.53 13.41
C ASP A 104 -12.67 4.23 14.42
N GLU A 105 -13.59 3.49 15.04
CA GLU A 105 -14.29 3.99 16.23
C GLU A 105 -13.29 4.06 17.41
N PRO A 106 -13.36 5.10 18.27
CA PRO A 106 -12.54 5.14 19.47
C PRO A 106 -12.76 3.88 20.32
N GLY A 107 -11.75 3.02 20.42
CA GLY A 107 -11.76 1.85 21.31
C GLY A 107 -11.94 0.49 20.64
N ASN A 108 -12.21 0.40 19.32
CA ASN A 108 -12.23 -0.88 18.62
C ASN A 108 -10.87 -1.14 17.94
N PHE A 109 -9.89 -1.52 18.77
CA PHE A 109 -8.56 -1.91 18.32
C PHE A 109 -8.60 -3.31 17.69
N MET A 110 -9.22 -3.43 16.52
CA MET A 110 -8.90 -4.55 15.64
C MET A 110 -7.53 -4.26 15.04
N GLY A 111 -6.50 -4.55 15.84
CA GLY A 111 -5.16 -4.79 15.32
C GLY A 111 -5.28 -5.89 14.26
N CYS A 112 -4.99 -5.51 13.02
CA CYS A 112 -4.81 -6.47 11.93
C CYS A 112 -3.48 -7.20 12.15
#